data_AF-A0AAU9UIX5-F1
#
_entry.id   AF-A0AAU9UIX5-F1
#
_cell.length_a   1.000
_cell.length_b   1.000
_cell.length_c   1.000
_cell.angle_alpha   90.00
_cell.angle_beta   90.00
_cell.angle_gamma   90.00
#
_symmetry.space_group_name_H-M   'P 1'
#
loop_
_entity.id
_entity.type
_entity.pdbx_description
1 polymer ?
#
loop_
_entity_poly.entity_id
_entity_poly.type
_entity_poly.pdbx_seq_one_letter_code
_entity_poly.pdbx_strand_id
1 'polypeptide(L)'
;MVDYKSRLRVTSRCVQPLFLLLRTWECVFVLMTCVCVCGGYVEQKFAMEPQDQTAVMGSRVTLPCRVENKAGQLQWTKDDFGLGLHRDLSGYDRYKMIGSDEEGDYSLDIREVTLEDDAKYQCQVSSGLREKITQPILIKHGTFDSKKF
;
A
#
# COMPACT_ATOMS: atom_id res chain seq x y z
N MET A 1 3.23 -84.79 -21.82
CA MET A 1 3.72 -83.74 -20.91
C MET A 1 5.02 -83.19 -21.48
N VAL A 2 4.98 -82.03 -22.15
CA VAL A 2 6.19 -81.29 -22.50
C VAL A 2 5.90 -79.80 -22.28
N ASP A 3 6.84 -79.18 -21.59
CA ASP A 3 6.77 -77.98 -20.76
C ASP A 3 6.64 -76.66 -21.57
N TYR A 4 5.69 -75.80 -21.22
CA TYR A 4 5.51 -74.47 -21.83
C TYR A 4 6.41 -73.44 -21.14
N LYS A 5 7.60 -73.21 -21.70
CA LYS A 5 8.50 -72.16 -21.21
C LYS A 5 8.07 -70.79 -21.78
N SER A 6 7.21 -70.10 -21.04
CA SER A 6 6.79 -68.72 -21.32
C SER A 6 7.99 -67.76 -21.22
N ARG A 7 8.47 -67.26 -22.37
CA ARG A 7 9.39 -66.11 -22.40
C ARG A 7 8.58 -64.82 -22.19
N LEU A 8 8.57 -64.31 -20.97
CA LEU A 8 8.22 -62.91 -20.70
C LEU A 8 9.24 -62.01 -21.41
N ARG A 9 8.80 -61.30 -22.46
CA ARG A 9 9.59 -60.28 -23.14
C ARG A 9 9.59 -59.03 -22.26
N VAL A 10 10.56 -58.93 -21.35
CA VAL A 10 10.83 -57.70 -20.60
C VAL A 10 11.37 -56.66 -21.59
N THR A 11 10.51 -55.76 -22.06
CA THR A 11 10.96 -54.59 -22.82
C THR A 11 11.55 -53.60 -21.83
N SER A 12 12.87 -53.65 -21.65
CA SER A 12 13.60 -52.58 -20.97
C SER A 12 13.44 -51.32 -21.82
N ARG A 13 12.57 -50.39 -21.41
CA ARG A 13 12.52 -49.07 -22.00
C ARG A 13 13.82 -48.37 -21.62
N CYS A 14 14.83 -48.47 -22.49
CA CYS A 14 16.07 -47.72 -22.36
C CYS A 14 15.71 -46.24 -22.53
N VAL A 15 15.49 -45.55 -21.41
CA VAL A 15 15.30 -44.11 -21.40
C VAL A 15 16.67 -43.53 -21.69
N GLN A 16 16.88 -43.03 -22.91
CA GLN A 16 18.18 -42.50 -23.33
C GLN A 16 18.57 -41.35 -22.37
N PRO A 17 19.75 -41.39 -21.74
CA PRO A 17 20.14 -40.40 -20.73
C PRO A 17 20.11 -38.96 -21.26
N LEU A 18 20.30 -38.77 -22.57
CA LEU A 18 20.13 -37.50 -23.28
C LEU A 18 18.70 -36.92 -23.18
N PHE A 19 17.65 -37.74 -23.25
CA PHE A 19 16.26 -37.25 -23.10
C PHE A 19 15.95 -36.82 -21.67
N LEU A 20 16.57 -37.47 -20.68
CA LEU A 20 16.45 -37.07 -19.27
C LEU A 20 17.15 -35.72 -19.03
N LEU A 21 18.33 -35.53 -19.62
CA LEU A 21 19.09 -34.29 -19.50
C LEU A 21 18.42 -33.09 -20.19
N LEU A 22 17.81 -33.31 -21.37
CA LEU A 22 16.99 -32.29 -22.05
C LEU A 22 15.76 -31.90 -21.21
N ARG A 23 15.05 -32.89 -20.65
CA ARG A 23 13.89 -32.63 -19.76
C ARG A 23 14.30 -31.88 -18.49
N THR A 24 15.45 -32.19 -17.90
CA THR A 24 15.94 -31.47 -16.71
C THR A 24 16.37 -30.05 -17.05
N TRP A 25 16.97 -29.81 -18.22
CA TRP A 25 17.34 -28.47 -18.68
C TRP A 25 16.11 -27.57 -18.85
N GLU A 26 15.07 -28.07 -19.52
CA GLU A 26 13.78 -27.36 -19.68
C GLU A 26 13.13 -27.05 -18.32
N CYS A 27 13.09 -28.03 -17.41
CA CYS A 27 12.55 -27.81 -16.07
C CYS A 27 13.36 -26.79 -15.25
N VAL A 28 14.69 -26.81 -15.36
CA VAL A 28 15.59 -25.86 -14.67
C VAL A 28 15.44 -24.47 -15.26
N PHE A 29 15.32 -24.32 -16.59
CA PHE A 29 15.04 -23.03 -17.24
C PHE A 29 13.68 -22.47 -16.82
N VAL A 30 12.63 -23.30 -16.78
CA VAL A 30 11.31 -22.90 -16.31
C VAL A 30 11.35 -22.52 -14.82
N LEU A 31 12.04 -23.28 -13.97
CA LEU A 31 12.22 -22.96 -12.55
C LEU A 31 13.01 -21.65 -12.36
N MET A 32 14.09 -21.42 -13.11
CA MET A 32 14.87 -20.18 -13.08
C MET A 32 14.03 -18.97 -13.50
N THR A 33 13.29 -19.08 -14.61
CA THR A 33 12.42 -17.99 -15.08
C THR A 33 11.30 -17.68 -14.08
N CYS A 34 10.73 -18.70 -13.43
CA CYS A 34 9.71 -18.52 -12.40
C CYS A 34 10.27 -17.76 -11.18
N VAL A 35 11.44 -18.15 -10.68
CA VAL A 35 12.11 -17.48 -9.55
C VAL A 35 12.41 -16.00 -9.86
N CYS A 36 12.77 -15.67 -11.10
CA CYS A 36 13.00 -14.29 -11.54
C CYS A 36 11.73 -13.41 -11.52
N VAL A 37 10.55 -13.98 -11.76
CA VAL A 37 9.27 -13.24 -11.82
C VAL A 37 8.69 -12.95 -10.41
N CYS A 38 9.04 -13.74 -9.40
CA CYS A 38 8.48 -13.61 -8.05
C CYS A 38 9.16 -12.54 -7.15
N GLY A 39 10.25 -11.93 -7.60
CA GLY A 39 11.28 -11.35 -6.71
C GLY A 39 11.07 -9.93 -6.18
N GLY A 40 9.91 -9.29 -6.33
CA GLY A 40 9.83 -7.84 -6.07
C GLY A 40 8.49 -7.30 -5.58
N TYR A 41 7.79 -7.97 -4.68
CA TYR A 41 6.66 -7.34 -3.99
C TYR A 41 7.17 -6.51 -2.82
N VAL A 42 7.23 -5.18 -2.98
CA VAL A 42 7.54 -4.26 -1.88
C VAL A 42 6.24 -3.78 -1.26
N GLU A 43 6.08 -3.99 0.05
CA GLU A 43 4.85 -3.64 0.76
C GLU A 43 4.73 -2.12 0.95
N GLN A 44 3.53 -1.58 0.70
CA GLN A 44 3.23 -0.18 1.01
C GLN A 44 3.28 0.06 2.53
N LYS A 45 3.80 1.21 2.96
CA LYS A 45 3.88 1.58 4.39
C LYS A 45 3.86 3.09 4.56
N PHE A 46 3.40 3.56 5.70
CA PHE A 46 3.52 4.96 6.05
C PHE A 46 4.97 5.26 6.45
N ALA A 47 5.59 6.21 5.76
CA ALA A 47 6.86 6.80 6.15
C ALA A 47 6.66 7.94 7.15
N MET A 48 5.53 8.64 7.07
CA MET A 48 5.16 9.70 8.01
C MET A 48 3.67 9.62 8.28
N GLU A 49 3.30 9.61 9.56
CA GLU A 49 1.93 9.60 10.04
C GLU A 49 1.61 10.92 10.75
N PRO A 50 0.36 11.39 10.69
CA PRO A 50 -0.01 12.61 11.38
C PRO A 50 0.03 12.40 12.90
N GLN A 51 0.01 13.50 13.65
CA GLN A 51 -0.07 13.51 15.11
C GLN A 51 -1.15 14.50 15.55
N ASP A 52 -1.59 14.41 16.80
CA ASP A 52 -2.55 15.36 17.39
C ASP A 52 -2.00 16.79 17.33
N GLN A 53 -2.86 17.74 16.95
CA GLN A 53 -2.49 19.14 16.81
C GLN A 53 -3.53 20.06 17.45
N THR A 54 -3.07 21.21 17.94
CA THR A 54 -3.96 22.30 18.38
C THR A 54 -3.79 23.47 17.43
N ALA A 55 -4.92 24.02 16.96
CA ALA A 55 -4.95 25.05 15.94
C ALA A 55 -5.85 26.21 16.35
N VAL A 56 -5.38 27.43 16.15
CA VAL A 56 -6.17 28.64 16.43
C VAL A 56 -7.10 28.90 15.25
N MET A 57 -8.29 29.43 15.49
CA MET A 57 -9.20 29.78 14.41
C MET A 57 -8.56 30.77 13.42
N GLY A 58 -8.82 30.59 12.14
CA GLY A 58 -8.23 31.37 11.05
C GLY A 58 -6.80 30.99 10.71
N SER A 59 -6.14 30.11 11.49
CA SER A 59 -4.80 29.63 11.15
C SER A 59 -4.81 28.63 10.00
N ARG A 60 -3.62 28.24 9.56
CA ARG A 60 -3.40 27.14 8.60
C ARG A 60 -2.82 25.94 9.35
N VAL A 61 -3.28 24.74 9.04
CA VAL A 61 -2.77 23.48 9.61
C VAL A 61 -2.39 22.54 8.48
N THR A 62 -1.30 21.80 8.68
CA THR A 62 -0.89 20.73 7.77
C THR A 62 -0.75 19.43 8.56
N LEU A 63 -1.52 18.42 8.17
CA LEU A 63 -1.43 17.07 8.72
C LEU A 63 -0.53 16.22 7.82
N PRO A 64 0.65 15.79 8.30
CA PRO A 64 1.58 15.06 7.47
C PRO A 64 1.07 13.64 7.15
N CYS A 65 1.17 13.23 5.88
CA CYS A 65 0.99 11.81 5.50
C CYS A 65 1.86 11.48 4.30
N ARG A 66 2.85 10.60 4.50
CA ARG A 66 3.75 10.13 3.45
C ARG A 66 3.76 8.60 3.38
N VAL A 67 3.68 8.07 2.17
CA VAL A 67 3.56 6.62 1.91
C VAL A 67 4.69 6.15 1.01
N GLU A 68 5.47 5.19 1.48
CA GLU A 68 6.45 4.49 0.65
C GLU A 68 5.80 3.32 -0.08
N ASN A 69 6.21 3.10 -1.33
CA ASN A 69 5.71 2.02 -2.19
C ASN A 69 4.18 1.99 -2.29
N LYS A 70 3.55 3.17 -2.39
CA LYS A 70 2.09 3.31 -2.48
C LYS A 70 1.57 2.50 -3.68
N ALA A 71 0.77 1.47 -3.39
CA ALA A 71 0.29 0.54 -4.41
C ALA A 71 -1.17 0.79 -4.81
N GLY A 72 -1.96 1.50 -4.02
CA GLY A 72 -3.32 1.87 -4.41
C GLY A 72 -3.72 3.27 -3.97
N GLN A 73 -5.01 3.49 -3.70
CA GLN A 73 -5.58 4.83 -3.53
C GLN A 73 -5.35 5.35 -2.11
N LEU A 74 -5.15 6.67 -1.99
CA LEU A 74 -5.05 7.35 -0.69
C LEU A 74 -6.26 8.26 -0.51
N GLN A 75 -6.81 8.25 0.69
CA GLN A 75 -7.92 9.09 1.10
C GLN A 75 -7.70 9.60 2.53
N TRP A 76 -8.06 10.86 2.77
CA TRP A 76 -8.24 11.36 4.12
C TRP A 76 -9.69 11.19 4.58
N THR A 77 -9.88 10.84 5.84
CA THR A 77 -11.18 10.88 6.50
C THR A 77 -11.23 11.98 7.55
N LYS A 78 -12.43 12.53 7.76
CA LYS A 78 -12.80 13.45 8.84
C LYS A 78 -14.02 12.86 9.55
N ASP A 79 -13.89 12.51 10.82
CA ASP A 79 -14.91 11.79 11.59
C ASP A 79 -15.49 10.58 10.82
N ASP A 80 -14.58 9.76 10.30
CA ASP A 80 -14.87 8.56 9.51
C ASP A 80 -15.52 8.82 8.13
N PHE A 81 -15.73 10.09 7.75
CA PHE A 81 -16.22 10.47 6.41
C PHE A 81 -15.07 10.75 5.44
N GLY A 82 -15.10 10.13 4.26
CA GLY A 82 -14.07 10.30 3.23
C GLY A 82 -14.13 11.66 2.54
N LEU A 83 -13.02 12.41 2.56
CA LEU A 83 -12.93 13.74 1.94
C LEU A 83 -12.78 13.67 0.40
N GLY A 84 -12.32 12.53 -0.12
CA GLY A 84 -12.14 12.30 -1.56
C GLY A 84 -10.76 11.74 -1.92
N LEU A 85 -10.62 11.29 -3.17
CA LEU A 85 -9.41 10.66 -3.70
C LEU A 85 -8.48 11.62 -4.44
N HIS A 86 -8.99 12.77 -4.87
CA HIS A 86 -8.24 13.74 -5.67
C HIS A 86 -7.67 14.85 -4.80
N ARG A 87 -6.50 15.38 -5.18
CA ARG A 87 -5.74 16.36 -4.37
C ARG A 87 -6.47 17.68 -4.11
N ASP A 88 -7.37 18.05 -5.00
CA ASP A 88 -8.20 19.25 -4.90
C ASP A 88 -9.35 19.12 -3.89
N LEU A 89 -9.72 17.89 -3.50
CA LEU A 89 -10.84 17.60 -2.59
C LEU A 89 -12.11 18.40 -2.94
N SER A 90 -12.54 18.28 -4.20
CA SER A 90 -13.78 18.89 -4.72
C SER A 90 -14.94 18.82 -3.73
N GLY A 91 -15.50 19.98 -3.34
CA GLY A 91 -16.51 20.11 -2.29
C GLY A 91 -15.99 20.67 -0.96
N TYR A 92 -14.66 20.73 -0.79
CA TYR A 92 -13.99 21.29 0.39
C TYR A 92 -12.99 22.39 0.00
N ASP A 93 -13.46 23.59 -0.32
CA ASP A 93 -12.62 24.68 -0.87
C ASP A 93 -11.39 25.05 0.01
N ARG A 94 -11.49 24.84 1.32
CA ARG A 94 -10.43 25.13 2.29
C ARG A 94 -9.37 24.03 2.39
N TYR A 95 -9.68 22.81 1.94
CA TYR A 95 -8.85 21.63 2.14
C TYR A 95 -8.15 21.21 0.85
N LYS A 96 -6.88 20.80 0.93
CA LYS A 96 -6.15 20.23 -0.22
C LYS A 96 -5.16 19.17 0.24
N MET A 97 -4.91 18.16 -0.58
CA MET A 97 -3.75 17.27 -0.39
C MET A 97 -2.53 17.85 -1.12
N ILE A 98 -1.59 18.39 -0.36
CA ILE A 98 -0.33 18.94 -0.86
C ILE A 98 0.76 17.85 -0.94
N GLY A 99 1.93 18.21 -1.46
CA GLY A 99 3.03 17.26 -1.71
C GLY A 99 3.05 16.75 -3.15
N SER A 100 3.86 15.70 -3.39
CA SER A 100 4.08 15.13 -4.72
C SER A 100 3.85 13.61 -4.74
N ASP A 101 3.41 13.09 -5.89
CA ASP A 101 3.23 11.64 -6.07
C ASP A 101 4.57 10.90 -6.08
N GLU A 102 5.65 11.56 -6.54
CA GLU A 102 7.01 11.02 -6.57
C GLU A 102 7.56 10.76 -5.16
N GLU A 103 7.30 11.68 -4.22
CA GLU A 103 7.69 11.50 -2.82
C GLU A 103 6.70 10.64 -2.03
N GLY A 104 5.51 10.39 -2.61
CA GLY A 104 4.40 9.76 -1.91
C GLY A 104 3.80 10.64 -0.80
N ASP A 105 3.93 11.96 -0.93
CA ASP A 105 3.42 12.93 0.05
C ASP A 105 2.01 13.42 -0.33
N TYR A 106 1.09 13.21 0.60
CA TYR A 106 -0.33 13.54 0.49
C TYR A 106 -0.80 14.24 1.77
N SER A 107 0.04 15.10 2.33
CA SER A 107 -0.27 15.86 3.53
C SER A 107 -1.54 16.71 3.35
N LEU A 108 -2.45 16.68 4.32
CA LEU A 108 -3.69 17.45 4.28
C LEU A 108 -3.44 18.88 4.76
N ASP A 109 -3.67 19.84 3.88
CA ASP A 109 -3.58 21.26 4.16
C ASP A 109 -4.97 21.85 4.37
N ILE A 110 -5.20 22.45 5.54
CA ILE A 110 -6.46 23.08 5.92
C ILE A 110 -6.20 24.57 6.14
N ARG A 111 -6.83 25.41 5.32
CA ARG A 111 -6.76 26.87 5.43
C ARG A 111 -7.91 27.41 6.28
N GLU A 112 -7.65 28.50 6.99
CA GLU A 112 -8.64 29.24 7.78
C GLU A 112 -9.43 28.30 8.70
N VAL A 113 -8.73 27.70 9.67
CA VAL A 113 -9.31 26.72 10.59
C VAL A 113 -10.56 27.28 11.29
N THR A 114 -11.60 26.46 11.38
CA THR A 114 -12.89 26.78 12.01
C THR A 114 -13.21 25.78 13.12
N LEU A 115 -14.27 26.03 13.89
CA LEU A 115 -14.75 25.09 14.93
C LEU A 115 -15.13 23.73 14.37
N GLU A 116 -15.58 23.67 13.12
CA GLU A 116 -15.95 22.41 12.48
C GLU A 116 -14.74 21.52 12.22
N ASP A 117 -13.54 22.09 12.22
CA ASP A 117 -12.29 21.34 11.99
C ASP A 117 -11.77 20.65 13.27
N ASP A 118 -12.46 20.83 14.41
CA ASP A 118 -12.22 20.03 15.63
C ASP A 118 -12.81 18.62 15.45
N ALA A 119 -12.05 17.77 14.77
CA ALA A 119 -12.49 16.47 14.30
C ALA A 119 -11.35 15.45 14.34
N LYS A 120 -11.71 14.17 14.22
CA LYS A 120 -10.75 13.09 14.04
C LYS A 120 -10.37 12.94 12.58
N TYR A 121 -9.08 12.89 12.29
CA TYR A 121 -8.56 12.71 10.94
C TYR A 121 -7.75 11.42 10.82
N GLN A 122 -7.86 10.74 9.69
CA GLN A 122 -7.02 9.58 9.36
C GLN A 122 -6.59 9.62 7.90
N CYS A 123 -5.35 9.19 7.65
CA CYS A 123 -4.86 8.92 6.32
C CYS A 123 -5.00 7.43 6.04
N GLN A 124 -5.70 7.08 4.96
CA GLN A 124 -6.02 5.70 4.59
C GLN A 124 -5.45 5.39 3.21
N VAL A 125 -4.85 4.21 3.06
CA VAL A 125 -4.34 3.73 1.78
C VAL A 125 -4.88 2.34 1.51
N SER A 126 -5.68 2.19 0.46
CA SER A 126 -6.17 0.89 -0.01
C SER A 126 -5.25 0.38 -1.11
N SER A 127 -4.63 -0.79 -0.92
CA SER A 127 -4.16 -1.61 -2.04
C SER A 127 -5.23 -2.66 -2.31
N GLY A 128 -5.49 -3.05 -3.56
CA GLY A 128 -6.61 -3.96 -3.90
C GLY A 128 -6.61 -5.31 -3.14
N LEU A 129 -5.54 -5.66 -2.43
CA LEU A 129 -5.46 -6.82 -1.54
C LEU A 129 -5.45 -6.46 -0.04
N ARG A 130 -5.06 -5.24 0.37
CA ARG A 130 -4.87 -4.84 1.78
C ARG A 130 -5.04 -3.33 1.99
N GLU A 131 -5.86 -2.96 2.97
CA GLU A 131 -5.99 -1.59 3.46
C GLU A 131 -5.01 -1.33 4.62
N LYS A 132 -4.37 -0.15 4.63
CA LYS A 132 -3.58 0.37 5.74
C LYS A 132 -4.13 1.74 6.14
N ILE A 133 -4.29 1.96 7.44
CA ILE A 133 -4.88 3.18 8.00
C ILE A 133 -3.95 3.67 9.12
N THR A 134 -3.68 4.98 9.17
CA THR A 134 -2.93 5.58 10.27
C THR A 134 -3.76 5.60 11.55
N GLN A 135 -3.12 5.86 12.69
CA GLN A 135 -3.88 6.16 13.90
C GLN A 135 -4.76 7.42 13.70
N PRO A 136 -5.98 7.47 14.28
CA PRO A 136 -6.78 8.68 14.27
C PRO A 136 -6.10 9.75 15.10
N ILE A 137 -5.98 10.93 14.51
CA ILE A 137 -5.46 12.12 15.19
C ILE A 137 -6.58 13.13 15.38
N LEU A 138 -6.41 14.01 16.34
CA LEU A 138 -7.37 15.03 16.69
C LEU A 138 -6.77 16.41 16.42
N ILE A 139 -7.48 17.21 15.65
CA ILE A 139 -7.28 18.65 15.66
C ILE A 139 -8.15 19.20 16.78
N LYS A 140 -7.56 19.96 17.71
CA LYS A 140 -8.29 20.73 18.72
C LYS A 140 -8.24 22.20 18.43
N HIS A 141 -9.34 22.91 18.67
CA HIS A 141 -9.31 24.36 18.65
C HIS A 141 -8.48 24.88 19.83
N GLY A 142 -7.49 25.73 19.54
CA GLY A 142 -6.73 26.47 20.53
C GLY A 142 -7.42 27.78 20.84
N THR A 143 -7.72 28.02 22.12
CA THR A 143 -8.09 29.36 22.57
C THR A 143 -6.83 30.25 22.56
N PHE A 144 -6.95 31.44 21.98
CA PHE A 144 -5.90 32.45 22.07
C PHE A 144 -5.87 32.98 23.51
N ASP A 145 -4.98 32.44 24.35
CA ASP A 145 -4.81 32.93 25.71
C ASP A 145 -3.94 34.20 25.70
N SER A 146 -4.58 35.35 25.89
CA SER A 146 -3.95 36.67 25.93
C SER A 146 -3.02 36.88 27.13
N LYS A 147 -2.86 35.90 28.02
CA LYS A 147 -1.97 35.96 29.20
C LYS A 147 -0.54 35.47 28.97
N LYS A 148 -0.12 35.20 27.72
CA LYS A 148 1.25 34.76 27.39
C LYS A 148 2.15 35.84 26.79
N PHE A 149 1.78 37.11 26.92
CA PHE A 149 2.62 38.27 26.60
C PHE A 149 2.55 39.31 27.72
#